data_AF-A0A239VDW1-F1
#
_entry.id   AF-A0A239VDW1-F1
#
_cell.length_a   1.000
_cell.length_b   1.000
_cell.length_c   1.000
_cell.angle_alpha   90.00
_cell.angle_beta   90.00
_cell.angle_gamma   90.00
#
_symmetry.space_group_name_H-M   'P 1'
#
loop_
_entity.id
_entity.type
_entity.pdbx_description
1 polymer ?
#
loop_
_entity_poly.entity_id
_entity_poly.type
_entity_poly.pdbx_seq_one_letter_code
_entity_poly.pdbx_strand_id
1 'polypeptide(L)'
;MTTTETNTTPTTQPTPTDADTITTHTLLNCLTRELCTPNHLHTTNNHLHITLPHTNTQLRIHLRRPSHTGTPRFHGPLHEHHNNTWQPINAERLAHLINTELTHHTGHTNDEFIDQVRASLHHIHLATTHHTTHTPRTGTPHLNYINSEQTLIHGHRFHPTPKAHTGSDTHWHRYAPEATTSFPLRNLAIREHLIHEETAHDNATKPLDRHAPPTPHGYRYLPAHPWQWQLLATNPTLQHALTRRDIIDLGPGARPWHPTASVRTLYNGHEFLKFSLAIRITNCIRTNATYELTGSITLTKHLKNTLDTLHHTHPNTTILREPAYRTIALPNPDGTTNTTLFEGLSVILREGLQHHRQPNETPYLAAAIAEEHPHSNAHASHLLHNATPETIRTWWQTYNNLLIPTVLTAYLDHGLILEPHLQNVIVCTDPTGTPTRMIFRDLEGTKLLHHHHTELLNNLPHTSPPP
;
A
#
# COMPACT_ATOMS: atom_id res chain seq x y z
N MET A 1 22.73 -57.88 0.12
CA MET A 1 23.58 -56.71 -0.18
C MET A 1 22.81 -55.85 -1.16
N THR A 2 22.04 -54.91 -0.63
CA THR A 2 21.21 -53.97 -1.37
C THR A 2 21.24 -52.69 -0.56
N THR A 3 22.16 -51.80 -0.93
CA THR A 3 22.34 -50.48 -0.33
C THR A 3 21.37 -49.51 -0.99
N THR A 4 20.42 -49.06 -0.19
CA THR A 4 19.50 -47.95 -0.44
C THR A 4 20.27 -46.64 -0.46
N GLU A 5 20.27 -45.95 -1.60
CA GLU A 5 20.73 -44.57 -1.71
C GLU A 5 19.67 -43.63 -1.12
N THR A 6 19.98 -43.05 0.03
CA THR A 6 19.26 -41.94 0.65
C THR A 6 19.64 -40.64 -0.06
N ASN A 7 18.81 -40.22 -1.02
CA ASN A 7 18.88 -38.88 -1.60
C ASN A 7 18.51 -37.84 -0.53
N THR A 8 19.52 -37.25 0.08
CA THR A 8 19.40 -36.09 0.98
C THR A 8 19.61 -34.84 0.13
N THR A 9 18.52 -34.21 -0.30
CA THR A 9 18.56 -32.88 -0.91
C THR A 9 18.98 -31.87 0.17
N PRO A 10 20.09 -31.13 0.02
CA PRO A 10 20.38 -30.04 0.92
C PRO A 10 19.37 -28.93 0.65
N THR A 11 18.58 -28.59 1.67
CA THR A 11 17.82 -27.34 1.78
C THR A 11 18.82 -26.17 1.74
N THR A 12 19.21 -25.80 0.52
CA THR A 12 19.93 -24.57 0.25
C THR A 12 18.93 -23.44 0.51
N GLN A 13 19.19 -22.64 1.55
CA GLN A 13 18.52 -21.35 1.66
C GLN A 13 18.74 -20.60 0.35
N PRO A 14 17.69 -20.07 -0.30
CA PRO A 14 17.87 -19.33 -1.53
C PRO A 14 18.79 -18.15 -1.26
N THR A 15 19.88 -18.04 -2.02
CA THR A 15 20.68 -16.82 -2.09
C THR A 15 19.74 -15.63 -2.30
N PRO A 16 19.89 -14.53 -1.55
CA PRO A 16 19.07 -13.34 -1.75
C PRO A 16 19.08 -12.99 -3.24
N THR A 17 17.89 -12.95 -3.84
CA THR A 17 17.76 -12.52 -5.24
C THR A 17 18.18 -11.05 -5.29
N ASP A 18 19.11 -10.71 -6.17
CA ASP A 18 19.57 -9.32 -6.26
C ASP A 18 18.47 -8.38 -6.79
N ALA A 19 18.60 -7.10 -6.46
CA ALA A 19 17.60 -6.08 -6.79
C ALA A 19 17.36 -5.96 -8.31
N ASP A 20 18.37 -6.23 -9.12
CA ASP A 20 18.26 -6.21 -10.59
C ASP A 20 17.37 -7.34 -11.10
N THR A 21 17.53 -8.55 -10.57
CA THR A 21 16.69 -9.70 -10.90
C THR A 21 15.24 -9.46 -10.47
N ILE A 22 15.01 -8.94 -9.26
CA ILE A 22 13.65 -8.59 -8.79
C ILE A 22 13.00 -7.54 -9.69
N THR A 23 13.74 -6.49 -10.04
CA THR A 23 13.25 -5.42 -10.92
C THR A 23 12.97 -5.96 -12.32
N THR A 24 13.86 -6.78 -12.86
CA THR A 24 13.69 -7.46 -14.16
C THR A 24 12.43 -8.32 -14.18
N HIS A 25 12.22 -9.15 -13.15
CA HIS A 25 11.03 -10.00 -13.04
C HIS A 25 9.75 -9.19 -12.91
N THR A 26 9.80 -8.06 -12.21
CA THR A 26 8.68 -7.13 -12.06
C THR A 26 8.31 -6.47 -13.39
N LEU A 27 9.30 -5.93 -14.12
CA LEU A 27 9.11 -5.38 -15.46
C LEU A 27 8.57 -6.43 -16.43
N LEU A 28 9.07 -7.67 -16.34
CA LEU A 28 8.64 -8.77 -17.18
C LEU A 28 7.18 -9.17 -16.92
N ASN A 29 6.74 -9.14 -15.66
CA ASN A 29 5.32 -9.35 -15.33
C ASN A 29 4.43 -8.29 -15.99
N CYS A 30 4.83 -7.01 -15.98
CA CYS A 30 4.09 -5.95 -16.68
C CYS A 30 4.10 -6.14 -18.20
N LEU A 31 5.28 -6.33 -18.79
CA LEU A 31 5.47 -6.54 -20.24
C LEU A 31 4.61 -7.69 -20.76
N THR A 32 4.70 -8.86 -20.11
CA THR A 32 3.97 -10.06 -20.54
C THR A 32 2.45 -9.94 -20.35
N ARG A 33 1.99 -9.13 -19.39
CA ARG A 33 0.57 -8.92 -19.13
C ARG A 33 -0.06 -7.87 -20.04
N GLU A 34 0.65 -6.79 -20.34
CA GLU A 34 0.08 -5.57 -20.90
C GLU A 34 0.44 -5.31 -22.36
N LEU A 35 1.61 -5.78 -22.82
CA LEU A 35 2.06 -5.56 -24.20
C LEU A 35 2.04 -6.85 -25.04
N CYS A 36 2.25 -8.01 -24.40
CA CYS A 36 2.27 -9.28 -25.12
C CYS A 36 0.89 -9.93 -25.19
N THR A 37 0.45 -10.27 -26.40
CA THR A 37 -0.65 -11.22 -26.63
C THR A 37 -0.15 -12.68 -26.57
N PRO A 38 -1.04 -13.69 -26.49
CA PRO A 38 -0.64 -15.10 -26.44
C PRO A 38 0.27 -15.56 -27.59
N ASN A 39 0.19 -14.94 -28.78
CA ASN A 39 1.04 -15.27 -29.92
C ASN A 39 2.52 -14.85 -29.74
N HIS A 40 2.78 -13.93 -28.81
CA HIS A 40 4.13 -13.44 -28.51
C HIS A 40 4.84 -14.29 -27.45
N LEU A 41 4.11 -15.19 -26.78
CA LEU A 41 4.57 -15.93 -25.62
C LEU A 41 4.56 -17.43 -25.92
N HIS A 42 5.70 -18.08 -25.75
CA HIS A 42 5.82 -19.52 -25.98
C HIS A 42 6.65 -20.18 -24.88
N THR A 43 6.21 -21.33 -24.37
CA THR A 43 6.94 -22.05 -23.32
C THR A 43 7.54 -23.33 -23.87
N THR A 44 8.86 -23.48 -23.78
CA THR A 44 9.61 -24.68 -24.17
C THR A 44 10.77 -24.93 -23.24
N ASN A 45 11.06 -26.19 -22.91
CA ASN A 45 12.23 -26.57 -22.09
C ASN A 45 12.35 -25.76 -20.78
N ASN A 46 11.22 -25.57 -20.08
CA ASN A 46 11.10 -24.74 -18.87
C ASN A 46 11.52 -23.27 -19.05
N HIS A 47 11.57 -22.77 -20.29
CA HIS A 47 11.79 -21.34 -20.58
C HIS A 47 10.52 -20.71 -21.13
N LEU A 48 10.25 -19.48 -20.70
CA LEU A 48 9.34 -18.59 -21.39
C LEU A 48 10.15 -17.83 -22.45
N HIS A 49 9.77 -18.01 -23.70
CA HIS A 49 10.22 -17.24 -24.84
C HIS A 49 9.21 -16.12 -25.13
N ILE A 50 9.73 -14.92 -25.37
CA ILE A 50 8.94 -13.71 -25.60
C ILE A 50 9.47 -13.06 -26.86
N THR A 51 8.60 -12.80 -27.83
CA THR A 51 8.93 -11.98 -29.00
C THR A 51 8.24 -10.64 -28.84
N LEU A 52 9.01 -9.56 -28.74
CA LEU A 52 8.45 -8.22 -28.56
C LEU A 52 7.61 -7.80 -29.80
N PRO A 53 6.38 -7.30 -29.62
CA PRO A 53 5.42 -7.09 -30.72
C PRO A 53 5.90 -6.16 -31.84
N HIS A 54 6.60 -5.08 -31.53
CA HIS A 54 6.96 -4.05 -32.52
C HIS A 54 8.40 -4.18 -33.01
N THR A 55 9.34 -4.44 -32.11
CA THR A 55 10.78 -4.54 -32.42
C THR A 55 11.21 -5.93 -32.90
N ASN A 56 10.38 -6.96 -32.68
CA ASN A 56 10.72 -8.37 -32.90
C ASN A 56 11.93 -8.87 -32.10
N THR A 57 12.36 -8.13 -31.07
CA THR A 57 13.42 -8.59 -30.15
C THR A 57 12.96 -9.85 -29.44
N GLN A 58 13.82 -10.86 -29.41
CA GLN A 58 13.53 -12.13 -28.77
C GLN A 58 14.18 -12.19 -27.39
N LEU A 59 13.38 -12.51 -26.39
CA LEU A 59 13.79 -12.67 -25.00
C LEU A 59 13.51 -14.10 -24.53
N ARG A 60 14.30 -14.60 -23.58
CA ARG A 60 14.00 -15.85 -22.87
C ARG A 60 14.36 -15.78 -21.39
N ILE A 61 13.57 -16.44 -20.57
CA ILE A 61 13.84 -16.59 -19.13
C ILE A 61 13.44 -17.98 -18.64
N HIS A 62 14.17 -18.51 -17.67
CA HIS A 62 13.82 -19.77 -17.06
C HIS A 62 12.59 -19.60 -16.14
N LEU A 63 11.69 -20.57 -16.16
CA LEU A 63 10.49 -20.60 -15.33
C LEU A 63 10.77 -21.38 -14.04
N ARG A 64 10.60 -20.73 -12.89
CA ARG A 64 10.45 -21.40 -11.60
C ARG A 64 9.12 -22.14 -11.52
N ARG A 65 8.07 -21.54 -12.09
CA ARG A 65 6.73 -22.12 -12.18
C ARG A 65 6.02 -21.61 -13.44
N PRO A 66 5.55 -22.50 -14.33
CA PRO A 66 4.69 -22.11 -15.43
C PRO A 66 3.32 -21.69 -14.91
N SER A 67 2.62 -20.84 -15.66
CA SER A 67 1.28 -20.39 -15.30
C SER A 67 0.32 -20.52 -16.47
N HIS A 68 -0.82 -21.17 -16.22
CA HIS A 68 -1.95 -21.23 -17.16
C HIS A 68 -2.86 -19.99 -17.05
N THR A 69 -2.66 -19.15 -16.02
CA THR A 69 -3.48 -17.98 -15.70
C THR A 69 -2.74 -16.66 -15.93
N GLY A 70 -1.66 -16.67 -16.71
CA GLY A 70 -0.93 -15.45 -17.10
C GLY A 70 -0.02 -14.87 -16.02
N THR A 71 0.36 -15.65 -15.00
CA THR A 71 1.20 -15.19 -13.88
C THR A 71 2.40 -16.12 -13.61
N PRO A 72 3.31 -16.30 -14.58
CA PRO A 72 4.49 -17.14 -14.40
C PRO A 72 5.37 -16.66 -13.24
N ARG A 73 6.22 -17.56 -12.74
CA ARG A 73 7.31 -17.21 -11.82
C ARG A 73 8.63 -17.49 -12.51
N PHE A 74 9.51 -16.50 -12.48
CA PHE A 74 10.77 -16.55 -13.20
C PHE A 74 11.90 -17.03 -12.28
N HIS A 75 13.00 -17.44 -12.89
CA HIS A 75 14.22 -17.85 -12.20
C HIS A 75 15.45 -17.36 -12.98
N GLY A 76 16.41 -16.76 -12.27
CA GLY A 76 17.66 -16.29 -12.87
C GLY A 76 17.50 -15.12 -13.84
N PRO A 77 18.53 -14.84 -14.65
CA PRO A 77 18.58 -13.68 -15.52
C PRO A 77 17.69 -13.85 -16.77
N LEU A 78 17.16 -12.72 -17.24
CA LEU A 78 16.55 -12.60 -18.55
C LEU A 78 17.65 -12.57 -19.62
N HIS A 79 17.41 -13.20 -20.76
CA HIS A 79 18.36 -13.18 -21.89
C HIS A 79 17.71 -12.56 -23.12
N GLU A 80 18.49 -11.78 -23.86
CA GLU A 80 18.16 -11.24 -25.19
C GLU A 80 18.90 -12.05 -26.26
N HIS A 81 18.23 -12.35 -27.38
CA HIS A 81 18.86 -12.99 -28.53
C HIS A 81 19.52 -11.93 -29.43
N HIS A 82 20.84 -12.00 -29.56
CA HIS A 82 21.62 -11.07 -30.37
C HIS A 82 22.82 -11.81 -31.01
N ASN A 83 23.07 -11.56 -32.30
CA ASN A 83 24.14 -12.21 -33.08
C ASN A 83 24.18 -13.74 -32.96
N ASN A 84 23.02 -14.41 -33.12
CA ASN A 84 22.86 -15.87 -32.97
C ASN A 84 23.26 -16.43 -31.59
N THR A 85 23.35 -15.58 -30.56
CA THR A 85 23.65 -15.99 -29.19
C THR A 85 22.65 -15.39 -28.21
N TRP A 86 22.44 -16.08 -27.08
CA TRP A 86 21.62 -15.57 -25.99
C TRP A 86 22.52 -14.94 -24.93
N GLN A 87 22.34 -13.65 -24.69
CA GLN A 87 23.14 -12.88 -23.74
C GLN A 87 22.26 -12.42 -22.57
N PRO A 88 22.72 -12.51 -21.31
CA PRO A 88 21.95 -12.00 -20.17
C PRO A 88 21.81 -10.47 -20.27
N ILE A 89 20.63 -9.96 -19.90
CA ILE A 89 20.33 -8.53 -19.82
C ILE A 89 19.81 -8.17 -18.43
N ASN A 90 20.07 -6.92 -18.03
CA ASN A 90 19.67 -6.36 -16.75
C ASN A 90 18.35 -5.58 -16.85
N ALA A 91 17.85 -5.09 -15.70
CA ALA A 91 16.59 -4.38 -15.63
C ALA A 91 16.57 -3.10 -16.50
N GLU A 92 17.69 -2.38 -16.56
CA GLU A 92 17.82 -1.15 -17.33
C GLU A 92 17.73 -1.39 -18.84
N ARG A 93 18.43 -2.42 -19.35
CA ARG A 93 18.31 -2.84 -20.76
C ARG A 93 16.87 -3.24 -21.08
N LEU A 94 16.22 -4.02 -20.22
CA LEU A 94 14.81 -4.38 -20.38
C LEU A 94 13.90 -3.15 -20.38
N ALA A 95 14.13 -2.18 -19.50
CA ALA A 95 13.36 -0.95 -19.45
C ALA A 95 13.46 -0.14 -20.77
N HIS A 96 14.65 -0.07 -21.38
CA HIS A 96 14.81 0.56 -22.70
C HIS A 96 14.04 -0.18 -23.81
N LEU A 97 14.04 -1.51 -23.79
CA LEU A 97 13.23 -2.30 -24.73
C LEU A 97 11.73 -2.01 -24.53
N ILE A 98 11.25 -2.02 -23.29
CA ILE A 98 9.85 -1.71 -22.95
C ILE A 98 9.48 -0.29 -23.36
N ASN A 99 10.35 0.70 -23.11
CA ASN A 99 10.10 2.09 -23.50
C ASN A 99 9.96 2.25 -25.02
N THR A 100 10.77 1.51 -25.77
CA THR A 100 10.71 1.48 -27.24
C THR A 100 9.40 0.86 -27.72
N GLU A 101 8.99 -0.27 -27.15
CA GLU A 101 7.69 -0.91 -27.44
C GLU A 101 6.51 0.01 -27.11
N LEU A 102 6.53 0.66 -25.94
CA LEU A 102 5.49 1.61 -25.54
C LEU A 102 5.42 2.82 -26.49
N THR A 103 6.56 3.33 -26.93
CA THR A 103 6.61 4.45 -27.89
C THR A 103 6.01 4.03 -29.23
N HIS A 104 6.34 2.83 -29.73
CA HIS A 104 5.73 2.29 -30.96
C HIS A 104 4.23 2.02 -30.81
N HIS A 105 3.80 1.53 -29.65
CA HIS A 105 2.40 1.19 -29.39
C HIS A 105 1.51 2.42 -29.22
N THR A 106 1.99 3.43 -28.49
CA THR A 106 1.19 4.60 -28.08
C THR A 106 1.44 5.84 -28.92
N GLY A 107 2.57 5.90 -29.65
CA GLY A 107 3.03 7.10 -30.36
C GLY A 107 3.61 8.19 -29.45
N HIS A 108 3.74 7.94 -28.14
CA HIS A 108 4.22 8.91 -27.16
C HIS A 108 5.47 8.41 -26.45
N THR A 109 6.43 9.32 -26.21
CA THR A 109 7.60 9.04 -25.37
C THR A 109 7.28 9.30 -23.90
N ASN A 110 7.90 8.52 -23.01
CA ASN A 110 7.90 8.78 -21.57
C ASN A 110 9.33 8.94 -21.08
N ASP A 111 9.78 10.19 -21.01
CA ASP A 111 11.17 10.53 -20.69
C ASP A 111 11.51 10.24 -19.21
N GLU A 112 10.51 10.08 -18.33
CA GLU A 112 10.73 9.75 -16.92
C GLU A 112 10.85 8.26 -16.65
N PHE A 113 10.37 7.39 -17.54
CA PHE A 113 10.18 5.96 -17.26
C PHE A 113 11.48 5.27 -16.84
N ILE A 114 12.56 5.49 -17.59
CA ILE A 114 13.86 4.86 -17.32
C ILE A 114 14.41 5.31 -15.96
N ASP A 115 14.32 6.61 -15.65
CA ASP A 115 14.79 7.15 -14.37
C ASP A 115 13.95 6.64 -13.20
N GLN A 116 12.64 6.47 -13.37
CA GLN A 116 11.80 5.83 -12.37
C GLN A 116 12.16 4.34 -12.16
N VAL A 117 12.52 3.60 -13.22
CA VAL A 117 13.02 2.23 -13.08
C VAL A 117 14.34 2.20 -12.30
N ARG A 118 15.30 3.07 -12.64
CA ARG A 118 16.57 3.19 -11.91
C ARG A 118 16.34 3.52 -10.44
N ALA A 119 15.46 4.48 -10.15
CA ALA A 119 15.10 4.85 -8.79
C ALA A 119 14.47 3.67 -8.03
N SER A 120 13.53 2.95 -8.65
CA SER A 120 12.91 1.78 -8.03
C SER A 120 13.92 0.67 -7.74
N LEU A 121 14.84 0.40 -8.68
CA LEU A 121 15.91 -0.59 -8.50
C LEU A 121 16.82 -0.22 -7.33
N HIS A 122 17.25 1.04 -7.25
CA HIS A 122 18.05 1.58 -6.15
C HIS A 122 17.36 1.40 -4.81
N HIS A 123 16.08 1.76 -4.69
CA HIS A 123 15.34 1.64 -3.43
C HIS A 123 15.04 0.18 -3.04
N ILE A 124 14.82 -0.72 -4.01
CA ILE A 124 14.74 -2.16 -3.74
C ILE A 124 16.08 -2.65 -3.17
N HIS A 125 17.21 -2.24 -3.76
CA HIS A 125 18.54 -2.59 -3.23
C HIS A 125 18.75 -2.11 -1.79
N LEU A 126 18.41 -0.85 -1.49
CA LEU A 126 18.49 -0.31 -0.12
C LEU A 126 17.56 -1.06 0.85
N ALA A 127 16.33 -1.37 0.45
CA ALA A 127 15.38 -2.09 1.29
C ALA A 127 15.84 -3.52 1.57
N THR A 128 16.33 -4.24 0.56
CA THR A 128 16.84 -5.61 0.70
C THR A 128 18.08 -5.66 1.59
N THR A 129 19.03 -4.74 1.43
CA THR A 129 20.24 -4.67 2.27
C THR A 129 19.92 -4.33 3.72
N HIS A 130 18.95 -3.45 3.96
CA HIS A 130 18.49 -3.15 5.31
C HIS A 130 17.80 -4.37 5.95
N HIS A 131 16.90 -5.03 5.22
CA HIS A 131 16.09 -6.14 5.75
C HIS A 131 16.90 -7.38 6.11
N THR A 132 17.99 -7.70 5.41
CA THR A 132 18.86 -8.84 5.76
C THR A 132 19.52 -8.72 7.14
N THR A 133 19.61 -7.51 7.67
CA THR A 133 20.20 -7.23 8.99
C THR A 133 19.14 -7.04 10.10
N HIS A 134 17.86 -7.00 9.74
CA HIS A 134 16.79 -6.67 10.67
C HIS A 134 16.17 -7.92 11.31
N THR A 135 16.01 -7.89 12.64
CA THR A 135 15.26 -8.89 13.38
C THR A 135 13.81 -8.42 13.56
N PRO A 136 12.80 -9.16 13.08
CA PRO A 136 11.40 -8.77 13.24
C PRO A 136 11.00 -8.53 14.69
N ARG A 137 10.11 -7.58 14.92
CA ARG A 137 9.54 -7.34 16.26
C ARG A 137 8.67 -8.52 16.69
N THR A 138 8.80 -8.98 17.92
CA THR A 138 8.01 -10.11 18.44
C THR A 138 7.23 -9.70 19.69
N GLY A 139 6.23 -10.51 20.07
CA GLY A 139 5.57 -10.44 21.38
C GLY A 139 4.07 -10.11 21.35
N THR A 140 3.55 -9.42 20.34
CA THR A 140 2.11 -9.09 20.26
C THR A 140 1.52 -9.24 18.85
N PRO A 141 0.21 -9.51 18.71
CA PRO A 141 -0.45 -9.57 17.41
C PRO A 141 -0.35 -8.26 16.59
N HIS A 142 -0.34 -7.09 17.23
CA HIS A 142 -0.22 -5.83 16.50
C HIS A 142 1.20 -5.60 15.94
N LEU A 143 2.24 -6.11 16.61
CA LEU A 143 3.61 -6.07 16.08
C LEU A 143 3.76 -6.98 14.86
N ASN A 144 3.11 -8.15 14.85
CA ASN A 144 3.07 -9.02 13.66
C ASN A 144 2.41 -8.32 12.46
N TYR A 145 1.32 -7.59 12.70
CA TYR A 145 0.70 -6.76 11.67
C TYR A 145 1.63 -5.64 11.18
N ILE A 146 2.29 -4.91 12.09
CA ILE A 146 3.28 -3.88 11.73
C ILE A 146 4.40 -4.50 10.88
N ASN A 147 4.94 -5.66 11.27
CA ASN A 147 5.96 -6.35 10.49
C ASN A 147 5.43 -6.69 9.09
N SER A 148 4.19 -7.16 8.96
CA SER A 148 3.61 -7.47 7.63
C SER A 148 3.51 -6.23 6.74
N GLU A 149 3.18 -5.07 7.30
CA GLU A 149 3.15 -3.79 6.59
C GLU A 149 4.56 -3.29 6.20
N GLN A 150 5.56 -3.60 7.02
CA GLN A 150 6.94 -3.14 6.89
C GLN A 150 7.88 -4.06 6.10
N THR A 151 7.35 -5.17 5.56
CA THR A 151 8.14 -6.19 4.85
C THR A 151 7.85 -6.30 3.37
N LEU A 152 7.05 -5.39 2.81
CA LEU A 152 6.82 -5.28 1.37
C LEU A 152 7.98 -4.59 0.65
N ILE A 153 9.19 -5.11 0.75
CA ILE A 153 10.43 -4.46 0.29
C ILE A 153 10.54 -4.39 -1.25
N HIS A 154 9.87 -5.27 -1.99
CA HIS A 154 9.88 -5.27 -3.46
C HIS A 154 8.71 -4.48 -4.09
N GLY A 155 7.66 -4.23 -3.31
CA GLY A 155 6.45 -3.55 -3.77
C GLY A 155 5.61 -4.38 -4.73
N HIS A 156 4.74 -3.74 -5.52
CA HIS A 156 3.78 -4.47 -6.35
C HIS A 156 4.46 -5.13 -7.57
N ARG A 157 4.42 -6.45 -7.65
CA ARG A 157 5.01 -7.26 -8.75
C ARG A 157 4.44 -7.04 -10.17
N PHE A 158 3.48 -6.14 -10.31
CA PHE A 158 2.79 -5.77 -11.55
C PHE A 158 2.69 -4.24 -11.68
N HIS A 159 3.66 -3.55 -11.11
CA HIS A 159 3.88 -2.14 -11.30
C HIS A 159 5.32 -2.00 -11.77
N PRO A 160 5.63 -1.27 -12.85
CA PRO A 160 6.99 -1.27 -13.41
C PRO A 160 8.03 -0.61 -12.50
N THR A 161 7.58 0.32 -11.65
CA THR A 161 8.44 1.14 -10.78
C THR A 161 7.92 1.15 -9.33
N PRO A 162 7.74 -0.02 -8.69
CA PRO A 162 6.93 -0.16 -7.47
C PRO A 162 7.52 0.55 -6.24
N LYS A 163 8.81 0.89 -6.27
CA LYS A 163 9.53 1.62 -5.23
C LYS A 163 10.10 2.97 -5.71
N ALA A 164 9.67 3.46 -6.87
CA ALA A 164 10.05 4.81 -7.30
C ALA A 164 9.36 5.86 -6.43
N HIS A 165 10.13 6.84 -5.97
CA HIS A 165 9.63 8.00 -5.25
C HIS A 165 10.48 9.25 -5.49
N THR A 166 9.89 10.42 -5.20
CA THR A 166 10.56 11.73 -5.31
C THR A 166 11.18 12.23 -4.00
N GLY A 167 10.99 11.51 -2.90
CA GLY A 167 11.63 11.82 -1.62
C GLY A 167 13.12 11.48 -1.62
N SER A 168 13.93 12.20 -0.83
CA SER A 168 15.35 11.87 -0.65
C SER A 168 15.54 10.60 0.19
N ASP A 169 16.61 9.85 -0.07
CA ASP A 169 16.98 8.62 0.65
C ASP A 169 17.02 8.79 2.18
N THR A 170 17.52 9.93 2.67
CA THR A 170 17.62 10.20 4.12
C THR A 170 16.25 10.29 4.80
N HIS A 171 15.31 10.99 4.19
CA HIS A 171 13.93 11.07 4.68
C HIS A 171 13.21 9.74 4.48
N TRP A 172 13.40 9.06 3.33
CA TRP A 172 12.78 7.77 3.07
C TRP A 172 13.21 6.74 4.13
N HIS A 173 14.51 6.61 4.40
CA HIS A 173 15.02 5.75 5.46
C HIS A 173 14.43 6.08 6.85
N ARG A 174 14.11 7.35 7.10
CA ARG A 174 13.53 7.76 8.39
C ARG A 174 12.03 7.46 8.51
N TYR A 175 11.28 7.53 7.40
CA TYR A 175 9.82 7.56 7.43
C TYR A 175 9.13 6.42 6.67
N ALA A 176 9.86 5.62 5.91
CA ALA A 176 9.29 4.56 5.08
C ALA A 176 9.20 3.20 5.80
N PRO A 177 8.17 2.40 5.50
CA PRO A 177 7.92 1.12 6.15
C PRO A 177 9.04 0.09 5.92
N GLU A 178 9.71 0.09 4.77
CA GLU A 178 10.77 -0.86 4.41
C GLU A 178 12.04 -0.70 5.24
N ALA A 179 12.26 0.51 5.79
CA ALA A 179 13.31 0.75 6.78
C ALA A 179 12.92 0.24 8.18
N THR A 180 11.78 -0.44 8.30
CA THR A 180 11.20 -0.92 9.57
C THR A 180 11.13 0.19 10.63
N THR A 181 10.93 1.42 10.22
CA THR A 181 11.06 2.59 11.11
C THR A 181 9.88 2.72 12.06
N SER A 182 10.07 3.57 13.07
CA SER A 182 9.00 4.11 13.90
C SER A 182 9.43 5.48 14.39
N PHE A 183 8.54 6.46 14.37
CA PHE A 183 8.89 7.85 14.68
C PHE A 183 7.73 8.57 15.37
N PRO A 184 8.00 9.56 16.24
CA PRO A 184 6.95 10.38 16.82
C PRO A 184 6.33 11.31 15.77
N LEU A 185 5.05 11.64 15.95
CA LEU A 185 4.37 12.68 15.17
C LEU A 185 4.95 14.07 15.49
N ARG A 186 4.72 15.04 14.61
CA ARG A 186 4.87 16.46 14.97
C ARG A 186 3.58 16.94 15.61
N ASN A 187 3.67 17.55 16.78
CA ASN A 187 2.51 18.06 17.50
C ASN A 187 2.36 19.56 17.29
N LEU A 188 1.19 20.00 16.86
CA LEU A 188 0.85 21.40 16.67
C LEU A 188 -0.31 21.78 17.59
N ALA A 189 -0.24 22.98 18.16
CA ALA A 189 -1.36 23.65 18.81
C ALA A 189 -1.86 24.75 17.88
N ILE A 190 -3.12 24.64 17.44
CA ILE A 190 -3.75 25.54 16.48
C ILE A 190 -4.81 26.36 17.21
N ARG A 191 -4.92 27.66 16.95
CA ARG A 191 -6.04 28.46 17.46
C ARG A 191 -7.37 27.77 17.14
N GLU A 192 -8.25 27.68 18.13
CA GLU A 192 -9.49 26.90 18.01
C GLU A 192 -10.34 27.28 16.80
N HIS A 193 -10.47 28.58 16.51
CA HIS A 193 -11.23 29.09 15.36
C HIS A 193 -10.62 28.80 13.98
N LEU A 194 -9.38 28.31 13.92
CA LEU A 194 -8.69 27.93 12.68
C LEU A 194 -8.72 26.42 12.45
N ILE A 195 -9.17 25.61 13.41
CA ILE A 195 -9.39 24.19 13.19
C ILE A 195 -10.60 24.00 12.28
N HIS A 196 -10.40 23.18 11.26
CA HIS A 196 -11.49 22.61 10.50
C HIS A 196 -11.55 21.11 10.76
N GLU A 197 -12.71 20.60 11.15
CA GLU A 197 -12.91 19.17 11.37
C GLU A 197 -14.34 18.78 10.96
N GLU A 198 -14.47 17.57 10.44
CA GLU A 198 -15.77 16.93 10.24
C GLU A 198 -15.75 15.56 10.90
N THR A 199 -16.90 15.16 11.43
CA THR A 199 -17.07 13.90 12.15
C THR A 199 -18.32 13.17 11.68
N ALA A 200 -18.25 11.84 11.67
CA ALA A 200 -19.37 10.94 11.40
C ALA A 200 -20.40 10.94 12.53
N HIS A 201 -19.94 11.13 13.77
CA HIS A 201 -20.75 11.17 14.98
C HIS A 201 -20.02 11.95 16.08
N ASP A 202 -20.75 12.28 17.14
CA ASP A 202 -20.17 12.92 18.32
C ASP A 202 -18.97 12.13 18.84
N ASN A 203 -17.96 12.87 19.30
CA ASN A 203 -16.75 12.30 19.89
C ASN A 203 -15.89 11.42 18.97
N ALA A 204 -16.15 11.39 17.65
CA ALA A 204 -15.34 10.61 16.71
C ALA A 204 -13.85 10.96 16.75
N THR A 205 -13.50 12.19 17.14
CA THR A 205 -12.11 12.67 17.26
C THR A 205 -11.44 12.35 18.59
N LYS A 206 -12.15 11.78 19.58
CA LYS A 206 -11.54 11.40 20.88
C LYS A 206 -10.27 10.55 20.74
N PRO A 207 -10.20 9.54 19.84
CA PRO A 207 -8.96 8.79 19.65
C PRO A 207 -7.78 9.65 19.22
N LEU A 208 -8.01 10.68 18.38
CA LEU A 208 -7.00 11.66 18.00
C LEU A 208 -6.55 12.51 19.20
N ASP A 209 -7.52 13.02 19.96
CA ASP A 209 -7.28 13.91 21.10
C ASP A 209 -6.55 13.24 22.28
N ARG A 210 -6.65 11.91 22.43
CA ARG A 210 -5.89 11.15 23.44
C ARG A 210 -4.37 11.27 23.31
N HIS A 211 -3.88 11.67 22.12
CA HIS A 211 -2.45 11.85 21.86
C HIS A 211 -1.98 13.29 22.05
N ALA A 212 -2.89 14.21 22.39
CA ALA A 212 -2.57 15.61 22.58
C ALA A 212 -1.59 15.80 23.75
N PRO A 213 -0.44 16.46 23.55
CA PRO A 213 0.34 16.98 24.66
C PRO A 213 -0.42 18.14 25.36
N PRO A 214 0.05 18.62 26.52
CA PRO A 214 -0.50 19.82 27.15
C PRO A 214 -0.62 20.98 26.16
N THR A 215 -1.86 21.36 25.86
CA THR A 215 -2.20 22.36 24.84
C THR A 215 -2.64 23.66 25.53
N PRO A 216 -2.11 24.83 25.14
CA PRO A 216 -2.50 26.10 25.75
C PRO A 216 -3.98 26.42 25.60
N HIS A 217 -4.54 27.21 26.53
CA HIS A 217 -5.93 27.67 26.45
C HIS A 217 -6.21 28.44 25.15
N GLY A 218 -7.33 28.14 24.50
CA GLY A 218 -7.71 28.72 23.20
C GLY A 218 -7.02 28.09 21.98
N TYR A 219 -6.30 26.98 22.20
CA TYR A 219 -5.72 26.16 21.15
C TYR A 219 -6.26 24.73 21.20
N ARG A 220 -6.24 24.06 20.05
CA ARG A 220 -6.60 22.66 19.87
C ARG A 220 -5.45 21.91 19.21
N TYR A 221 -5.37 20.62 19.50
CA TYR A 221 -4.32 19.74 19.02
C TYR A 221 -4.53 19.34 17.55
N LEU A 222 -3.46 19.42 16.76
CA LEU A 222 -3.36 18.86 15.42
C LEU A 222 -2.03 18.09 15.27
N PRO A 223 -2.04 16.75 15.10
CA PRO A 223 -0.84 16.04 14.70
C PRO A 223 -0.54 16.28 13.22
N ALA A 224 0.75 16.26 12.88
CA ALA A 224 1.22 16.26 11.50
C ALA A 224 2.28 15.17 11.29
N HIS A 225 2.34 14.64 10.06
CA HIS A 225 3.45 13.80 9.63
C HIS A 225 4.74 14.65 9.62
N PRO A 226 5.83 14.25 10.32
CA PRO A 226 7.03 15.09 10.44
C PRO A 226 7.66 15.47 9.10
N TRP A 227 7.66 14.54 8.15
CA TRP A 227 8.15 14.83 6.80
C TRP A 227 7.29 15.86 6.07
N GLN A 228 5.96 15.73 6.13
CA GLN A 228 5.06 16.69 5.50
C GLN A 228 5.18 18.07 6.13
N TRP A 229 5.36 18.15 7.45
CA TRP A 229 5.66 19.40 8.15
C TRP A 229 6.92 20.08 7.60
N GLN A 230 7.98 19.31 7.32
CA GLN A 230 9.21 19.82 6.73
C GLN A 230 9.02 20.28 5.28
N LEU A 231 8.24 19.54 4.48
CA LEU A 231 7.93 19.92 3.09
C LEU A 231 7.17 21.25 3.02
N LEU A 232 6.33 21.54 4.02
CA LEU A 232 5.57 22.79 4.10
C LEU A 232 6.36 23.94 4.74
N ALA A 233 7.58 23.71 5.25
CA ALA A 233 8.31 24.69 6.06
C ALA A 233 8.58 26.00 5.33
N THR A 234 8.71 26.01 4.00
CA THR A 234 8.95 27.23 3.21
C THR A 234 7.67 27.97 2.79
N ASN A 235 6.49 27.45 3.14
CA ASN A 235 5.21 28.07 2.79
C ASN A 235 5.03 29.42 3.53
N PRO A 236 4.85 30.55 2.80
CA PRO A 236 4.74 31.87 3.43
C PRO A 236 3.56 32.02 4.39
N THR A 237 2.40 31.46 4.05
CA THR A 237 1.20 31.49 4.90
C THR A 237 1.44 30.74 6.21
N LEU A 238 2.15 29.60 6.14
CA LEU A 238 2.54 28.86 7.34
C LEU A 238 3.49 29.66 8.23
N GLN A 239 4.51 30.28 7.64
CA GLN A 239 5.47 31.11 8.38
C GLN A 239 4.81 32.32 9.06
N HIS A 240 3.83 32.93 8.39
CA HIS A 240 3.04 34.01 8.97
C HIS A 240 2.19 33.53 10.14
N ALA A 241 1.51 32.38 10.00
CA ALA A 241 0.70 31.78 11.05
C ALA A 241 1.54 31.40 12.29
N LEU A 242 2.76 30.90 12.10
CA LEU A 242 3.72 30.65 13.19
C LEU A 242 4.12 31.95 13.91
N THR A 243 4.43 33.01 13.15
CA THR A 243 4.82 34.32 13.69
C THR A 243 3.71 34.95 14.54
N ARG A 244 2.46 34.83 14.09
CA ARG A 244 1.26 35.31 14.80
C ARG A 244 0.84 34.43 15.98
N ARG A 245 1.47 33.27 16.15
CA ARG A 245 1.02 32.21 17.08
C ARG A 245 -0.42 31.79 16.80
N ASP A 246 -0.80 31.77 15.53
CA ASP A 246 -1.99 31.05 15.08
C ASP A 246 -1.73 29.54 15.11
N ILE A 247 -0.47 29.16 14.91
CA ILE A 247 0.08 27.82 15.14
C ILE A 247 1.23 27.92 16.14
N ILE A 248 1.26 27.02 17.11
CA ILE A 248 2.39 26.79 18.00
C ILE A 248 2.92 25.39 17.70
N ASP A 249 4.19 25.30 17.33
CA ASP A 249 4.88 24.04 17.16
C ASP A 249 5.29 23.48 18.54
N LEU A 250 4.65 22.40 18.97
CA LEU A 250 4.90 21.75 20.27
C LEU A 250 6.02 20.70 20.19
N GLY A 251 6.65 20.53 19.03
CA GLY A 251 7.73 19.58 18.85
C GLY A 251 7.27 18.14 18.59
N PRO A 252 8.20 17.16 18.65
CA PRO A 252 7.87 15.75 18.47
C PRO A 252 7.02 15.20 19.62
N GLY A 253 6.13 14.27 19.31
CA GLY A 253 5.39 13.49 20.31
C GLY A 253 6.26 12.51 21.10
N ALA A 254 5.68 11.99 22.19
CA ALA A 254 6.39 11.08 23.09
C ALA A 254 6.39 9.61 22.63
N ARG A 255 5.37 9.20 21.87
CA ARG A 255 5.19 7.80 21.45
C ARG A 255 5.47 7.65 19.95
N PRO A 256 6.15 6.56 19.54
CA PRO A 256 6.39 6.29 18.15
C PRO A 256 5.11 5.81 17.46
N TRP A 257 5.02 6.12 16.17
CA TRP A 257 4.05 5.57 15.25
C TRP A 257 4.77 4.80 14.14
N HIS A 258 4.13 3.77 13.62
CA HIS A 258 4.70 2.90 12.60
C HIS A 258 4.06 3.20 11.25
N PRO A 259 4.84 3.61 10.23
CA PRO A 259 4.30 3.73 8.88
C PRO A 259 3.87 2.37 8.35
N THR A 260 2.70 2.33 7.73
CA THR A 260 2.21 1.15 7.00
C THR A 260 2.73 1.16 5.56
N ALA A 261 2.37 0.17 4.75
CA ALA A 261 2.77 0.07 3.34
C ALA A 261 2.38 1.29 2.47
N SER A 262 1.45 2.14 2.93
CA SER A 262 1.12 3.39 2.23
C SER A 262 2.09 4.54 2.53
N VAL A 263 3.05 4.35 3.45
CA VAL A 263 3.96 5.35 4.03
C VAL A 263 3.23 6.40 4.88
N ARG A 264 2.20 7.04 4.32
CA ARG A 264 1.46 8.15 4.91
C ARG A 264 0.41 7.76 5.96
N THR A 265 0.05 6.48 6.05
CA THR A 265 -0.81 5.97 7.12
C THR A 265 0.05 5.41 8.22
N LEU A 266 -0.12 5.93 9.43
CA LEU A 266 0.65 5.54 10.59
C LEU A 266 -0.24 4.77 11.58
N TYR A 267 0.31 3.74 12.21
CA TYR A 267 -0.38 2.89 13.18
C TYR A 267 0.38 2.83 14.50
N ASN A 268 -0.36 2.90 15.62
CA ASN A 268 0.23 2.84 16.96
C ASN A 268 -0.18 1.59 17.77
N GLY A 269 -0.90 0.64 17.15
CA GLY A 269 -1.47 -0.52 17.84
C GLY A 269 -2.95 -0.38 18.24
N HIS A 270 -3.50 0.83 18.20
CA HIS A 270 -4.88 1.14 18.61
C HIS A 270 -5.71 1.85 17.54
N GLU A 271 -5.14 2.80 16.81
CA GLU A 271 -5.80 3.50 15.71
C GLU A 271 -4.83 3.82 14.57
N PHE A 272 -5.40 4.13 13.40
CA PHE A 272 -4.65 4.57 12.23
C PHE A 272 -4.86 6.07 12.00
N LEU A 273 -3.78 6.78 11.70
CA LEU A 273 -3.82 8.16 11.24
C LEU A 273 -3.26 8.23 9.82
N LYS A 274 -4.09 8.63 8.86
CA LYS A 274 -3.72 8.82 7.45
C LYS A 274 -3.46 10.30 7.21
N PHE A 275 -2.21 10.65 6.99
CA PHE A 275 -1.76 12.02 6.76
C PHE A 275 -1.63 12.33 5.28
N SER A 276 -1.63 13.61 4.92
CA SER A 276 -1.02 14.03 3.66
C SER A 276 0.50 13.84 3.69
N LEU A 277 1.06 13.46 2.55
CA LEU A 277 2.49 13.42 2.29
C LEU A 277 2.71 13.78 0.81
N ALA A 278 3.09 15.02 0.53
CA ALA A 278 3.22 15.59 -0.81
C ALA A 278 4.47 15.08 -1.55
N ILE A 279 4.54 13.77 -1.70
CA ILE A 279 5.61 13.02 -2.36
C ILE A 279 4.94 12.09 -3.34
N ARG A 280 5.48 12.03 -4.56
CA ARG A 280 5.07 11.02 -5.53
C ARG A 280 5.58 9.66 -5.08
N ILE A 281 4.66 8.73 -4.84
CA ILE A 281 4.92 7.32 -4.55
C ILE A 281 4.15 6.52 -5.60
N THR A 282 4.87 5.71 -6.36
CA THR A 282 4.37 5.07 -7.58
C THR A 282 3.78 6.12 -8.54
N ASN A 283 2.47 6.09 -8.79
CA ASN A 283 1.82 6.91 -9.81
C ASN A 283 1.21 8.20 -9.27
N CYS A 284 1.12 8.38 -7.95
CA CYS A 284 0.35 9.48 -7.36
C CYS A 284 1.15 10.28 -6.34
N ILE A 285 0.92 11.59 -6.33
CA ILE A 285 1.27 12.44 -5.17
C ILE A 285 0.30 12.09 -4.05
N ARG A 286 0.83 11.85 -2.85
CA ARG A 286 0.05 11.32 -1.73
C ARG A 286 -0.50 12.41 -0.79
N THR A 287 -1.14 13.43 -1.34
CA THR A 287 -1.97 14.38 -0.59
C THR A 287 -3.38 13.82 -0.36
N ASN A 288 -4.07 14.28 0.68
CA ASN A 288 -5.50 14.06 0.86
C ASN A 288 -6.21 15.28 0.28
N ALA A 289 -6.85 15.13 -0.87
CA ALA A 289 -7.56 16.24 -1.50
C ALA A 289 -8.79 16.63 -0.66
N THR A 290 -9.22 17.89 -0.75
CA THR A 290 -10.33 18.43 0.06
C THR A 290 -11.61 17.60 -0.12
N TYR A 291 -11.92 17.17 -1.35
CA TYR A 291 -13.08 16.32 -1.63
C TYR A 291 -12.93 14.89 -1.07
N GLU A 292 -11.71 14.37 -0.91
CA GLU A 292 -11.47 13.06 -0.29
C GLU A 292 -11.73 13.12 1.22
N LEU A 293 -11.34 14.21 1.87
CA LEU A 293 -11.59 14.47 3.29
C LEU A 293 -13.10 14.46 3.59
N THR A 294 -13.86 15.35 2.96
CA THR A 294 -15.33 15.41 3.12
C THR A 294 -16.01 14.14 2.61
N GLY A 295 -15.49 13.54 1.54
CA GLY A 295 -15.97 12.26 0.99
C GLY A 295 -15.89 11.11 2.00
N SER A 296 -14.78 10.99 2.75
CA SER A 296 -14.59 9.94 3.76
C SER A 296 -15.66 9.97 4.87
N ILE A 297 -16.03 11.17 5.32
CA ILE A 297 -17.05 11.36 6.37
C ILE A 297 -18.44 11.12 5.80
N THR A 298 -18.72 11.65 4.61
CA THR A 298 -19.99 11.44 3.92
C THR A 298 -20.24 9.95 3.69
N LEU A 299 -19.24 9.22 3.18
CA LEU A 299 -19.31 7.76 2.99
C LEU A 299 -19.52 7.03 4.33
N THR A 300 -18.77 7.38 5.37
CA THR A 300 -18.91 6.74 6.68
C THR A 300 -20.31 6.93 7.28
N LYS A 301 -20.90 8.12 7.15
CA LYS A 301 -22.28 8.41 7.60
C LYS A 301 -23.31 7.66 6.78
N HIS A 302 -23.24 7.80 5.46
CA HIS A 302 -24.24 7.27 4.53
C HIS A 302 -24.25 5.75 4.51
N LEU A 303 -23.07 5.14 4.47
CA LEU A 303 -22.93 3.69 4.40
C LEU A 303 -23.11 3.02 5.77
N LYS A 304 -23.47 3.76 6.83
CA LYS A 304 -23.53 3.20 8.18
C LYS A 304 -24.35 1.92 8.23
N ASN A 305 -25.62 2.01 7.79
CA ASN A 305 -26.56 0.89 7.80
C ASN A 305 -26.12 -0.21 6.81
N THR A 306 -25.63 0.17 5.63
CA THR A 306 -25.11 -0.78 4.63
C THR A 306 -23.97 -1.62 5.18
N LEU A 307 -23.01 -1.00 5.85
CA LEU A 307 -21.87 -1.68 6.47
C LEU A 307 -22.31 -2.55 7.65
N ASP A 308 -23.30 -2.11 8.44
CA ASP A 308 -23.87 -2.90 9.53
C ASP A 308 -24.61 -4.15 8.99
N THR A 309 -25.41 -3.99 7.95
CA THR A 309 -26.06 -5.11 7.25
C THR A 309 -25.05 -6.07 6.64
N LEU A 310 -24.03 -5.54 5.95
CA LEU A 310 -22.98 -6.37 5.35
C LEU A 310 -22.23 -7.16 6.42
N HIS A 311 -21.91 -6.55 7.56
CA HIS A 311 -21.28 -7.24 8.69
C HIS A 311 -22.21 -8.32 9.28
N HIS A 312 -23.52 -8.07 9.36
CA HIS A 312 -24.47 -9.09 9.82
C HIS A 312 -24.54 -10.29 8.86
N THR A 313 -24.56 -10.04 7.56
CA THR A 313 -24.58 -11.09 6.52
C THR A 313 -23.26 -11.85 6.46
N HIS A 314 -22.14 -11.15 6.66
CA HIS A 314 -20.77 -11.69 6.59
C HIS A 314 -20.00 -11.40 7.89
N PRO A 315 -20.32 -12.09 9.01
CA PRO A 315 -19.83 -11.76 10.36
C PRO A 315 -18.32 -11.93 10.56
N ASN A 316 -17.66 -12.66 9.65
CA ASN A 316 -16.21 -12.82 9.60
C ASN A 316 -15.53 -11.81 8.69
N THR A 317 -16.24 -10.75 8.32
CA THR A 317 -15.68 -9.64 7.56
C THR A 317 -16.04 -8.30 8.18
N THR A 318 -15.14 -7.33 8.03
CA THR A 318 -15.31 -5.97 8.56
C THR A 318 -14.69 -4.97 7.61
N ILE A 319 -15.28 -3.78 7.49
CA ILE A 319 -14.70 -2.64 6.76
C ILE A 319 -14.35 -1.58 7.79
N LEU A 320 -13.08 -1.15 7.84
CA LEU A 320 -12.62 -0.09 8.73
C LEU A 320 -13.17 1.26 8.26
N ARG A 321 -13.83 1.97 9.18
CA ARG A 321 -14.42 3.27 8.90
C ARG A 321 -13.43 4.40 9.13
N GLU A 322 -13.75 5.56 8.56
CA GLU A 322 -12.98 6.80 8.68
C GLU A 322 -13.87 7.87 9.33
N PRO A 323 -14.08 7.79 10.65
CA PRO A 323 -15.15 8.54 11.31
C PRO A 323 -14.84 10.02 11.54
N ALA A 324 -13.62 10.47 11.29
CA ALA A 324 -13.24 11.88 11.45
C ALA A 324 -12.02 12.25 10.62
N TYR A 325 -11.95 13.52 10.23
CA TYR A 325 -10.70 14.16 9.83
C TYR A 325 -10.56 15.50 10.55
N ARG A 326 -9.32 15.97 10.67
CA ARG A 326 -9.01 17.30 11.19
C ARG A 326 -7.92 17.95 10.35
N THR A 327 -8.02 19.26 10.15
CA THR A 327 -7.02 20.08 9.48
C THR A 327 -7.08 21.53 9.97
N ILE A 328 -6.35 22.43 9.31
CA ILE A 328 -6.33 23.86 9.56
C ILE A 328 -6.86 24.65 8.35
N ALA A 329 -7.76 25.59 8.61
CA ALA A 329 -8.29 26.54 7.64
C ALA A 329 -7.64 27.92 7.83
N LEU A 330 -6.45 28.11 7.26
CA LEU A 330 -5.80 29.42 7.22
C LEU A 330 -6.31 30.24 6.03
N PRO A 331 -6.66 31.53 6.23
CA PRO A 331 -7.06 32.38 5.12
C PRO A 331 -5.84 32.80 4.28
N ASN A 332 -6.03 32.84 2.97
CA ASN A 332 -5.22 33.58 2.02
C ASN A 332 -5.50 35.09 2.16
N PRO A 333 -4.68 35.97 1.55
CA PRO A 333 -4.93 37.41 1.56
C PRO A 333 -6.29 37.83 0.98
N ASP A 334 -6.86 37.02 0.09
CA ASP A 334 -8.20 37.23 -0.51
C ASP A 334 -9.35 36.69 0.35
N GLY A 335 -9.06 36.13 1.53
CA GLY A 335 -10.03 35.55 2.46
C GLY A 335 -10.43 34.11 2.18
N THR A 336 -9.97 33.50 1.08
CA THR A 336 -10.21 32.08 0.78
C THR A 336 -9.34 31.16 1.63
N THR A 337 -9.75 29.92 1.86
CA THR A 337 -8.90 28.94 2.58
C THR A 337 -7.67 28.57 1.75
N ASN A 338 -6.49 28.54 2.38
CA ASN A 338 -5.26 28.05 1.76
C ASN A 338 -5.34 26.53 1.58
N THR A 339 -5.74 26.08 0.39
CA THR A 339 -5.92 24.65 0.07
C THR A 339 -4.67 23.82 0.29
N THR A 340 -3.47 24.34 -0.03
CA THR A 340 -2.22 23.60 0.19
C THR A 340 -1.98 23.26 1.66
N LEU A 341 -2.26 24.18 2.59
CA LEU A 341 -2.13 23.90 4.01
C LEU A 341 -3.32 23.10 4.56
N PHE A 342 -4.52 23.34 4.04
CA PHE A 342 -5.71 22.58 4.40
C PHE A 342 -5.56 21.09 4.05
N GLU A 343 -5.10 20.79 2.84
CA GLU A 343 -4.84 19.40 2.44
C GLU A 343 -3.56 18.89 3.08
N GLY A 344 -2.49 19.69 3.06
CA GLY A 344 -1.16 19.31 3.51
C GLY A 344 -1.02 19.04 5.01
N LEU A 345 -1.86 19.62 5.87
CA LEU A 345 -1.87 19.38 7.32
C LEU A 345 -3.08 18.56 7.78
N SER A 346 -3.80 17.96 6.84
CA SER A 346 -4.92 17.08 7.17
C SER A 346 -4.47 15.75 7.77
N VAL A 347 -5.29 15.24 8.67
CA VAL A 347 -5.22 13.89 9.21
C VAL A 347 -6.60 13.27 9.19
N ILE A 348 -6.72 12.08 8.57
CA ILE A 348 -7.91 11.24 8.62
C ILE A 348 -7.69 10.20 9.72
N LEU A 349 -8.64 10.10 10.64
CA LEU A 349 -8.69 9.04 11.65
C LEU A 349 -9.41 7.84 11.04
N ARG A 350 -8.76 6.67 11.08
CA ARG A 350 -9.35 5.39 10.71
C ARG A 350 -9.42 4.47 11.93
N GLU A 351 -10.50 3.71 12.04
CA GLU A 351 -10.70 2.72 13.09
C GLU A 351 -9.52 1.73 13.17
N GLY A 352 -9.11 1.39 14.39
CA GLY A 352 -8.07 0.39 14.59
C GLY A 352 -8.55 -1.04 14.61
N LEU A 353 -7.59 -1.97 14.62
CA LEU A 353 -7.87 -3.40 14.50
C LEU A 353 -8.36 -4.05 15.79
N GLN A 354 -8.11 -3.43 16.96
CA GLN A 354 -8.33 -4.08 18.26
C GLN A 354 -9.79 -4.49 18.49
N HIS A 355 -10.75 -3.67 18.07
CA HIS A 355 -12.19 -3.93 18.26
C HIS A 355 -12.76 -4.89 17.22
N HIS A 356 -12.01 -5.17 16.15
CA HIS A 356 -12.45 -5.97 15.01
C HIS A 356 -11.80 -7.35 14.97
N ARG A 357 -11.05 -7.70 16.01
CA ARG A 357 -10.27 -8.93 16.15
C ARG A 357 -10.86 -9.83 17.25
N GLN A 358 -10.88 -11.13 17.02
CA GLN A 358 -11.17 -12.12 18.06
C GLN A 358 -9.93 -12.44 18.92
N PRO A 359 -10.11 -12.97 20.15
CA PRO A 359 -9.01 -13.53 20.92
C PRO A 359 -8.19 -14.54 20.10
N ASN A 360 -6.87 -14.52 20.26
CA ASN A 360 -5.91 -15.43 19.59
C ASN A 360 -5.77 -15.29 18.07
N GLU A 361 -6.42 -14.32 17.42
CA GLU A 361 -6.15 -14.01 16.02
C GLU A 361 -4.93 -13.10 15.86
N THR A 362 -4.21 -13.27 14.75
CA THR A 362 -3.13 -12.35 14.33
C THR A 362 -3.47 -11.73 12.97
N PRO A 363 -3.50 -10.39 12.84
CA PRO A 363 -3.72 -9.72 11.57
C PRO A 363 -2.43 -9.65 10.75
N TYR A 364 -2.55 -9.89 9.44
CA TYR A 364 -1.47 -9.74 8.46
C TYR A 364 -2.00 -9.03 7.22
N LEU A 365 -1.18 -8.17 6.62
CA LEU A 365 -1.47 -7.58 5.32
C LEU A 365 -1.49 -8.66 4.23
N ALA A 366 -2.56 -8.73 3.42
CA ALA A 366 -2.69 -9.75 2.37
C ALA A 366 -1.55 -9.69 1.34
N ALA A 367 -1.04 -8.49 1.03
CA ALA A 367 0.12 -8.31 0.17
C ALA A 367 1.38 -9.02 0.73
N ALA A 368 1.59 -9.01 2.04
CA ALA A 368 2.75 -9.68 2.64
C ALA A 368 2.61 -11.20 2.61
N ILE A 369 1.37 -11.72 2.69
CA ILE A 369 1.07 -13.14 2.51
C ILE A 369 1.37 -13.60 1.08
N ALA A 370 0.97 -12.77 0.10
CA ALA A 370 1.06 -13.07 -1.33
C ALA A 370 2.40 -12.65 -1.98
N GLU A 371 3.34 -12.15 -1.20
CA GLU A 371 4.65 -11.70 -1.67
C GLU A 371 5.39 -12.82 -2.44
N GLU A 372 6.23 -12.46 -3.42
CA GLU A 372 6.88 -13.48 -4.25
C GLU A 372 8.01 -14.22 -3.52
N HIS A 373 8.66 -13.51 -2.60
CA HIS A 373 9.83 -14.00 -1.89
C HIS A 373 9.54 -14.06 -0.39
N PRO A 374 9.95 -15.14 0.31
CA PRO A 374 9.61 -15.38 1.70
C PRO A 374 10.48 -14.54 2.66
N HIS A 375 10.43 -13.21 2.58
CA HIS A 375 11.17 -12.30 3.47
C HIS A 375 10.36 -11.85 4.69
N SER A 376 9.04 -12.05 4.66
CA SER A 376 8.13 -11.73 5.76
C SER A 376 7.71 -12.99 6.50
N ASN A 377 7.58 -12.92 7.83
CA ASN A 377 6.92 -13.99 8.60
C ASN A 377 5.43 -14.14 8.24
N ALA A 378 4.83 -13.12 7.63
CA ALA A 378 3.47 -13.17 7.10
C ALA A 378 3.38 -13.95 5.78
N HIS A 379 4.49 -14.22 5.09
CA HIS A 379 4.46 -14.91 3.80
C HIS A 379 3.80 -16.29 3.93
N ALA A 380 3.03 -16.69 2.92
CA ALA A 380 2.24 -17.92 2.97
C ALA A 380 3.06 -19.17 3.32
N SER A 381 4.31 -19.28 2.85
CA SER A 381 5.19 -20.42 3.18
C SER A 381 5.61 -20.49 4.65
N HIS A 382 5.59 -19.37 5.37
CA HIS A 382 5.89 -19.30 6.80
C HIS A 382 4.63 -19.52 7.62
N LEU A 383 3.51 -18.89 7.25
CA LEU A 383 2.22 -19.09 7.91
C LEU A 383 1.75 -20.55 7.82
N LEU A 384 1.98 -21.18 6.66
CA LEU A 384 1.56 -22.55 6.36
C LEU A 384 2.74 -23.51 6.40
N HIS A 385 3.58 -23.36 7.43
CA HIS A 385 4.71 -24.25 7.64
C HIS A 385 4.23 -25.70 7.77
N ASN A 386 4.89 -26.63 7.07
CA ASN A 386 4.51 -28.06 6.98
C ASN A 386 3.13 -28.35 6.38
N ALA A 387 2.56 -27.42 5.60
CA ALA A 387 1.29 -27.64 4.95
C ALA A 387 1.35 -28.75 3.88
N THR A 388 0.28 -29.55 3.81
CA THR A 388 0.07 -30.55 2.76
C THR A 388 -0.73 -29.93 1.61
N PRO A 389 -0.77 -30.54 0.42
CA PRO A 389 -1.63 -30.07 -0.67
C PRO A 389 -3.10 -29.88 -0.25
N GLU A 390 -3.61 -30.74 0.63
CA GLU A 390 -4.97 -30.67 1.18
C GLU A 390 -5.13 -29.44 2.07
N THR A 391 -4.21 -29.18 3.00
CA THR A 391 -4.33 -28.02 3.89
C THR A 391 -4.15 -26.71 3.13
N ILE A 392 -3.29 -26.66 2.11
CA ILE A 392 -3.17 -25.51 1.19
C ILE A 392 -4.48 -25.27 0.45
N ARG A 393 -5.12 -26.33 -0.07
CA ARG A 393 -6.40 -26.23 -0.76
C ARG A 393 -7.50 -25.74 0.18
N THR A 394 -7.59 -26.26 1.39
CA THR A 394 -8.53 -25.79 2.41
C THR A 394 -8.28 -24.33 2.76
N TRP A 395 -7.03 -23.94 2.99
CA TRP A 395 -6.66 -22.55 3.26
C TRP A 395 -7.14 -21.61 2.14
N TRP A 396 -6.90 -21.99 0.88
CA TRP A 396 -7.31 -21.21 -0.29
C TRP A 396 -8.83 -21.11 -0.42
N GLN A 397 -9.55 -22.20 -0.13
CA GLN A 397 -11.02 -22.19 -0.11
C GLN A 397 -11.54 -21.26 1.00
N THR A 398 -10.98 -21.33 2.21
CA THR A 398 -11.37 -20.47 3.33
C THR A 398 -11.09 -18.99 3.01
N TYR A 399 -9.92 -18.67 2.46
CA TYR A 399 -9.59 -17.32 2.02
C TYR A 399 -10.64 -16.78 1.03
N ASN A 400 -10.98 -17.54 -0.01
CA ASN A 400 -11.95 -17.10 -1.01
C ASN A 400 -13.37 -17.01 -0.48
N ASN A 401 -13.77 -17.91 0.42
CA ASN A 401 -15.09 -17.90 1.04
C ASN A 401 -15.29 -16.69 1.97
N LEU A 402 -14.21 -16.11 2.51
CA LEU A 402 -14.26 -14.83 3.24
C LEU A 402 -14.27 -13.63 2.28
N LEU A 403 -13.49 -13.67 1.20
CA LEU A 403 -13.30 -12.52 0.32
C LEU A 403 -14.45 -12.31 -0.66
N ILE A 404 -14.72 -13.34 -1.48
CA ILE A 404 -15.54 -13.21 -2.69
C ILE A 404 -17.01 -12.92 -2.34
N PRO A 405 -17.67 -13.68 -1.44
CA PRO A 405 -19.06 -13.42 -1.11
C PRO A 405 -19.28 -12.01 -0.56
N THR A 406 -18.40 -11.53 0.31
CA THR A 406 -18.53 -10.19 0.89
C THR A 406 -18.39 -9.08 -0.15
N VAL A 407 -17.39 -9.18 -1.04
CA VAL A 407 -17.20 -8.18 -2.11
C VAL A 407 -18.35 -8.21 -3.10
N LEU A 408 -18.87 -9.40 -3.45
CA LEU A 408 -20.01 -9.52 -4.35
C LEU A 408 -21.32 -9.03 -3.72
N THR A 409 -21.61 -9.36 -2.46
CA THR A 409 -22.78 -8.81 -1.73
C THR A 409 -22.69 -7.29 -1.62
N ALA A 410 -21.52 -6.74 -1.30
CA ALA A 410 -21.31 -5.29 -1.27
C ALA A 410 -21.65 -4.67 -2.64
N TYR A 411 -21.14 -5.25 -3.73
CA TYR A 411 -21.37 -4.73 -5.07
C TYR A 411 -22.81 -4.90 -5.56
N LEU A 412 -23.34 -6.13 -5.52
CA LEU A 412 -24.60 -6.51 -6.15
C LEU A 412 -25.82 -6.08 -5.33
N ASP A 413 -25.77 -6.27 -4.01
CA ASP A 413 -26.95 -6.06 -3.15
C ASP A 413 -26.98 -4.63 -2.57
N HIS A 414 -25.83 -3.98 -2.53
CA HIS A 414 -25.68 -2.68 -1.90
C HIS A 414 -25.08 -1.60 -2.79
N GLY A 415 -24.67 -1.90 -4.03
CA GLY A 415 -24.06 -0.92 -4.92
C GLY A 415 -22.73 -0.36 -4.42
N LEU A 416 -22.07 -1.03 -3.49
CA LEU A 416 -20.82 -0.63 -2.86
C LEU A 416 -19.63 -1.32 -3.56
N ILE A 417 -18.89 -0.54 -4.37
CA ILE A 417 -17.70 -1.02 -5.07
C ILE A 417 -16.50 -0.85 -4.14
N LEU A 418 -16.08 -1.95 -3.53
CA LEU A 418 -14.83 -2.03 -2.78
C LEU A 418 -13.64 -2.18 -3.75
N GLU A 419 -12.47 -1.74 -3.32
CA GLU A 419 -11.20 -1.97 -4.03
C GLU A 419 -10.31 -2.93 -3.23
N PRO A 420 -10.64 -4.25 -3.17
CA PRO A 420 -9.99 -5.22 -2.31
C PRO A 420 -8.66 -5.71 -2.89
N HIS A 421 -7.84 -4.79 -3.41
CA HIS A 421 -6.47 -5.12 -3.78
C HIS A 421 -5.67 -5.53 -2.54
N LEU A 422 -4.54 -6.22 -2.74
CA LEU A 422 -3.78 -6.86 -1.65
C LEU A 422 -3.36 -5.91 -0.50
N GLN A 423 -3.21 -4.61 -0.76
CA GLN A 423 -2.86 -3.62 0.24
C GLN A 423 -4.07 -3.10 1.07
N ASN A 424 -5.31 -3.36 0.63
CA ASN A 424 -6.56 -2.96 1.30
C ASN A 424 -7.25 -4.12 2.02
N VAL A 425 -6.65 -5.31 1.99
CA VAL A 425 -7.15 -6.51 2.67
C VAL A 425 -6.18 -6.90 3.77
N ILE A 426 -6.70 -7.04 4.99
CA ILE A 426 -6.00 -7.56 6.16
C ILE A 426 -6.63 -8.92 6.49
N VAL A 427 -5.82 -9.94 6.58
CA VAL A 427 -6.23 -11.31 6.90
C VAL A 427 -5.90 -11.58 8.35
N CYS A 428 -6.92 -11.84 9.16
CA CYS A 428 -6.75 -12.37 10.50
C CYS A 428 -6.62 -13.89 10.40
N THR A 429 -5.57 -14.45 11.00
CA THR A 429 -5.37 -15.89 11.08
C THR A 429 -5.41 -16.39 12.50
N ASP A 430 -5.82 -17.64 12.67
CA ASP A 430 -5.61 -18.38 13.91
C ASP A 430 -4.11 -18.75 14.09
N PRO A 431 -3.72 -19.36 15.23
CA PRO A 431 -2.34 -19.80 15.45
C PRO A 431 -1.80 -20.84 14.46
N THR A 432 -2.66 -21.49 13.67
CA THR A 432 -2.26 -22.43 12.62
C THR A 432 -2.02 -21.74 11.26
N GLY A 433 -2.26 -20.43 11.18
CA GLY A 433 -2.16 -19.66 9.94
C GLY A 433 -3.42 -19.71 9.06
N THR A 434 -4.49 -20.36 9.52
CA THR A 434 -5.75 -20.46 8.77
C THR A 434 -6.53 -19.13 8.86
N PRO A 435 -7.07 -18.60 7.75
CA PRO A 435 -7.82 -17.34 7.77
C PRO A 435 -9.13 -17.54 8.54
N THR A 436 -9.40 -16.66 9.49
CA THR A 436 -10.65 -16.67 10.28
C THR A 436 -11.51 -15.45 9.99
N ARG A 437 -10.88 -14.35 9.58
CA ARG A 437 -11.56 -13.08 9.33
C ARG A 437 -10.82 -12.22 8.31
N MET A 438 -11.58 -11.42 7.57
CA MET A 438 -11.05 -10.41 6.64
C MET A 438 -11.45 -9.00 7.06
N ILE A 439 -10.49 -8.10 7.10
CA ILE A 439 -10.70 -6.69 7.39
C ILE A 439 -10.30 -5.89 6.15
N PHE A 440 -11.26 -5.17 5.59
CA PHE A 440 -11.08 -4.24 4.48
C PHE A 440 -10.81 -2.84 5.01
N ARG A 441 -10.01 -2.06 4.30
CA ARG A 441 -9.69 -0.67 4.66
C ARG A 441 -9.69 0.24 3.44
N ASP A 442 -9.56 1.55 3.72
CA ASP A 442 -9.44 2.64 2.73
C ASP A 442 -10.73 2.92 1.96
N LEU A 443 -11.68 3.57 2.67
CA LEU A 443 -12.97 3.94 2.08
C LEU A 443 -12.85 4.99 0.97
N GLU A 444 -11.76 5.76 0.91
CA GLU A 444 -11.48 6.75 -0.15
C GLU A 444 -11.53 6.15 -1.56
N GLY A 445 -11.02 4.91 -1.74
CA GLY A 445 -11.05 4.21 -3.02
C GLY A 445 -12.45 3.77 -3.45
N THR A 446 -13.39 3.67 -2.50
CA THR A 446 -14.73 3.13 -2.71
C THR A 446 -15.52 3.94 -3.73
N LYS A 447 -16.31 3.25 -4.56
CA LYS A 447 -17.25 3.86 -5.51
C LYS A 447 -18.65 3.34 -5.26
N LEU A 448 -19.66 4.12 -5.66
CA LEU A 448 -21.07 3.82 -5.44
C LEU A 448 -21.78 3.68 -6.78
N LEU A 449 -22.56 2.61 -6.94
CA LEU A 449 -23.44 2.45 -8.10
C LEU A 449 -24.58 3.46 -8.02
N HIS A 450 -24.73 4.25 -9.08
CA HIS A 450 -25.69 5.34 -9.10
C HIS A 450 -27.11 4.92 -8.72
N HIS A 451 -27.62 3.84 -9.31
CA HIS A 451 -29.00 3.38 -9.09
C HIS A 451 -29.29 2.93 -7.66
N HIS A 452 -28.27 2.51 -6.88
CA HIS A 452 -28.42 2.16 -5.46
C HIS A 452 -28.36 3.38 -4.53
N HIS A 453 -27.76 4.48 -4.99
CA HIS A 453 -27.43 5.63 -4.15
C HIS A 453 -27.83 6.98 -4.77
N THR A 454 -28.87 6.97 -5.61
CA THR A 454 -29.34 8.13 -6.38
C THR A 454 -29.54 9.37 -5.51
N GLU A 455 -30.19 9.22 -4.35
CA GLU A 455 -30.47 10.34 -3.45
C GLU A 455 -29.18 10.97 -2.90
N LEU A 456 -28.21 10.17 -2.47
CA LEU A 456 -26.93 10.69 -2.00
C LEU A 456 -26.20 11.42 -3.14
N LEU A 457 -26.03 10.73 -4.27
CA LEU A 457 -25.16 11.20 -5.35
C LEU A 457 -25.71 12.46 -6.04
N ASN A 458 -27.03 12.59 -6.13
CA ASN A 458 -27.67 13.81 -6.64
C ASN A 458 -27.57 15.00 -5.69
N ASN A 459 -27.37 14.74 -4.39
CA ASN A 459 -27.26 15.77 -3.35
C ASN A 459 -25.81 16.11 -2.98
N LEU A 460 -24.82 15.44 -3.57
CA LEU A 460 -23.41 15.81 -3.40
C LEU A 460 -23.16 17.15 -4.11
N PRO A 461 -22.41 18.09 -3.49
CA PRO A 461 -22.03 19.32 -4.17
C PRO A 461 -21.29 18.97 -5.47
N HIS A 462 -21.69 19.58 -6.59
CA HIS A 462 -21.04 19.44 -7.90
C HIS A 462 -19.65 20.10 -7.89
N THR A 463 -18.72 19.56 -7.13
CA THR A 463 -17.32 19.95 -7.10
C THR A 463 -16.48 18.70 -7.23
N SER A 464 -16.58 18.04 -8.37
CA SER A 464 -15.56 17.11 -8.85
C SER A 464 -15.05 17.68 -10.17
N PRO A 465 -13.73 17.87 -10.36
CA PRO A 465 -13.21 18.12 -11.70
C PRO A 465 -13.53 16.90 -12.59
N PRO A 466 -13.67 17.09 -13.91
CA PRO A 466 -13.87 15.97 -14.82
C PRO A 466 -12.67 15.00 -14.75
N PRO A 467 -12.90 13.71 -15.09
CA PRO A 467 -11.91 12.64 -14.97
C PRO A 467 -10.63 12.87 -15.77
#